data_AF-A0A217EZ19-F1
#
_entry.id   AF-A0A217EZ19-F1
#
_cell.length_a   1.000
_cell.length_b   1.000
_cell.length_c   1.000
_cell.angle_alpha   90.00
_cell.angle_beta   90.00
_cell.angle_gamma   90.00
#
_symmetry.space_group_name_H-M   'P 1'
#
loop_
_entity.id
_entity.type
_entity.pdbx_description
1 polymer ?
#
loop_
_entity_poly.entity_id
_entity_poly.type
_entity_poly.pdbx_seq_one_letter_code
_entity_poly.pdbx_strand_id
1 'polypeptide(L)'
;MPPIPAYDLAFRFERALQPDALRIVTTCARAVNEAMDDAHLAGLYPGTDPAVLLLARHMGRIAAGDDPEARHPQDAVLRASCMERIRQLRSADVLVPLVRRGVGHDPHLVRVYKDAARSRLRALAHELGFYGETYDLRSLAAGSAPPPRFELATDRFRLQLDPDRMMPGREVTYMRAEQRQGGWTGSLTRVEIGVLGDIAKFARTLRRELHLAAPAPTTAL
;
A
#
# COMPACT_ATOMS: atom_id res chain seq x y z
N MET A 1 15.87 10.56 18.95
CA MET A 1 15.29 9.75 17.86
C MET A 1 13.79 10.04 17.84
N PRO A 2 13.20 10.55 16.75
CA PRO A 2 11.76 10.79 16.73
C PRO A 2 11.00 9.45 16.87
N PRO A 3 9.80 9.44 17.48
CA PRO A 3 9.00 8.23 17.58
C PRO A 3 8.69 7.73 16.18
N ILE A 4 9.01 6.46 15.90
CA ILE A 4 8.64 5.81 14.65
C ILE A 4 7.11 5.78 14.63
N PRO A 5 6.43 6.37 13.62
CA PRO A 5 4.98 6.29 13.54
C PRO A 5 4.56 4.82 13.44
N ALA A 6 3.75 4.39 14.39
CA ALA A 6 3.14 3.06 14.42
C ALA A 6 2.26 2.89 13.17
N TYR A 7 2.59 1.93 12.32
CA TYR A 7 1.81 1.62 11.12
C TYR A 7 1.47 0.14 11.11
N ASP A 8 0.21 -0.14 10.78
CA ASP A 8 -0.39 -1.47 10.86
C ASP A 8 -0.61 -2.04 9.46
N LEU A 9 -0.19 -3.29 9.24
CA LEU A 9 -0.26 -3.99 7.96
C LEU A 9 -1.26 -5.15 8.03
N ALA A 10 -1.95 -5.39 6.91
CA ALA A 10 -2.93 -6.47 6.78
C ALA A 10 -2.33 -7.88 6.90
N PHE A 11 -1.01 -8.03 6.71
CA PHE A 11 -0.34 -9.31 6.50
C PHE A 11 -0.55 -10.32 7.63
N ARG A 12 -0.39 -9.92 8.89
CA ARG A 12 -0.60 -10.86 10.01
C ARG A 12 -2.02 -11.41 10.05
N PHE A 13 -3.02 -10.60 9.70
CA PHE A 13 -4.42 -10.99 9.62
C PHE A 13 -4.67 -11.95 8.46
N GLU A 14 -4.05 -11.70 7.30
CA GLU A 14 -4.12 -12.59 6.14
C GLU A 14 -3.54 -13.97 6.46
N ARG A 15 -2.34 -13.99 7.07
CA ARG A 15 -1.70 -15.24 7.51
C ARG A 15 -2.52 -16.00 8.54
N ALA A 16 -3.16 -15.29 9.48
CA ALA A 16 -4.03 -15.92 10.47
C ALA A 16 -5.31 -16.50 9.84
N LEU A 17 -5.81 -15.92 8.74
CA LEU A 17 -7.00 -16.41 8.03
C LEU A 17 -6.71 -17.63 7.14
N GLN A 18 -5.47 -17.74 6.63
CA GLN A 18 -4.98 -18.82 5.76
C GLN A 18 -3.65 -19.40 6.28
N PRO A 19 -3.68 -20.18 7.37
CA PRO A 19 -2.48 -20.73 8.00
C PRO A 19 -1.93 -21.99 7.29
N ASP A 20 -2.20 -22.19 6.00
CA ASP A 20 -2.04 -23.47 5.29
C ASP A 20 -0.60 -24.04 5.33
N ALA A 21 0.41 -23.18 5.47
CA ALA A 21 1.82 -23.55 5.62
C ALA A 21 2.27 -23.80 7.09
N LEU A 22 1.40 -23.54 8.07
CA LEU A 22 1.68 -23.63 9.51
C LEU A 22 1.19 -24.98 10.06
N ARG A 23 1.88 -26.06 9.66
CA ARG A 23 1.48 -27.44 10.00
C ARG A 23 2.27 -28.07 11.15
N ILE A 24 3.37 -27.43 11.56
CA ILE A 24 4.25 -27.94 12.62
C ILE A 24 4.49 -26.88 13.69
N VAL A 25 4.70 -27.33 14.93
CA VAL A 25 4.81 -26.48 16.12
C VAL A 25 5.86 -25.38 15.96
N THR A 26 7.02 -25.69 15.38
CA THR A 26 8.11 -24.73 15.18
C THR A 26 7.73 -23.58 14.23
N THR A 27 7.07 -23.89 13.12
CA THR A 27 6.58 -22.87 12.17
C THR A 27 5.45 -22.03 12.76
N CYS A 28 4.58 -22.64 13.56
CA CYS A 28 3.50 -21.95 14.26
C CYS A 28 4.06 -20.98 15.31
N ALA A 29 5.02 -21.43 16.13
CA ALA A 29 5.65 -20.60 17.15
C ALA A 29 6.31 -19.35 16.55
N ARG A 30 7.05 -19.53 15.46
CA ARG A 30 7.65 -18.40 14.72
C ARG A 30 6.57 -17.45 14.18
N ALA A 31 5.49 -17.98 13.62
CA ALA A 31 4.40 -17.16 13.12
C ALA A 31 3.67 -16.38 14.22
N VAL A 32 3.54 -16.93 15.42
CA VAL A 32 2.98 -16.20 16.57
C VAL A 32 3.91 -15.06 16.98
N ASN A 33 5.21 -15.31 17.14
CA ASN A 33 6.17 -14.27 17.54
C ASN A 33 6.24 -13.12 16.53
N GLU A 34 6.35 -13.43 15.24
CA GLU A 34 6.34 -12.40 14.19
C GLU A 34 5.04 -11.57 14.21
N ALA A 35 3.88 -12.19 14.48
CA ALA A 35 2.62 -11.45 14.60
C ALA A 35 2.56 -10.57 15.86
N MET A 36 3.19 -10.98 16.97
CA MET A 36 3.30 -10.17 18.17
C MET A 36 4.21 -8.95 17.95
N ASP A 37 5.34 -9.15 17.27
CA ASP A 37 6.25 -8.07 16.89
C ASP A 37 5.56 -7.07 15.95
N ASP A 38 4.82 -7.57 14.96
CA ASP A 38 4.02 -6.73 14.06
C ASP A 38 2.97 -5.90 14.81
N ALA A 39 2.25 -6.52 15.75
CA ALA A 39 1.28 -5.82 16.59
C ALA A 39 1.96 -4.74 17.44
N HIS A 40 3.13 -5.03 18.00
CA HIS A 40 3.90 -4.07 18.80
C HIS A 40 4.41 -2.90 17.96
N LEU A 41 4.93 -3.17 16.75
CA LEU A 41 5.35 -2.15 15.79
C LEU A 41 4.17 -1.27 15.31
N ALA A 42 2.97 -1.84 15.29
CA ALA A 42 1.71 -1.12 15.04
C ALA A 42 1.16 -0.38 16.27
N GLY A 43 1.86 -0.40 17.41
CA GLY A 43 1.42 0.25 18.66
C GLY A 43 0.22 -0.42 19.32
N LEU A 44 -0.05 -1.68 18.96
CA LEU A 44 -1.16 -2.47 19.48
C LEU A 44 -0.66 -3.43 20.57
N TYR A 45 -1.54 -3.74 21.51
CA TYR A 45 -1.27 -4.76 22.52
C TYR A 45 -1.49 -6.16 21.92
N PRO A 46 -0.46 -7.03 21.86
CA PRO A 46 -0.58 -8.35 21.22
C PRO A 46 -1.61 -9.26 21.88
N GLY A 47 -1.85 -9.13 23.19
CA GLY A 47 -2.81 -9.95 23.92
C GLY A 47 -4.28 -9.72 23.53
N THR A 48 -4.57 -8.65 22.77
CA THR A 48 -5.90 -8.35 22.23
C THR A 48 -5.94 -8.37 20.70
N ASP A 49 -4.82 -8.61 20.03
CA ASP A 49 -4.76 -8.61 18.57
C ASP A 49 -5.40 -9.90 18.02
N PRO A 50 -6.40 -9.82 17.12
CA PRO A 50 -7.15 -10.98 16.69
C PRO A 50 -6.31 -11.96 15.84
N ALA A 51 -5.29 -11.48 15.11
CA ALA A 51 -4.41 -12.35 14.35
C ALA A 51 -3.48 -13.15 15.27
N VAL A 52 -2.90 -12.49 16.29
CA VAL A 52 -2.06 -13.14 17.30
C VAL A 52 -2.85 -14.24 18.02
N LEU A 53 -4.05 -13.92 18.50
CA LEU A 53 -4.91 -14.88 19.20
C LEU A 53 -5.32 -16.05 18.30
N LEU A 54 -5.62 -15.79 17.02
CA LEU A 54 -6.02 -16.83 16.07
C LEU A 54 -4.85 -17.76 15.73
N LEU A 55 -3.63 -17.23 15.54
CA LEU A 55 -2.41 -18.00 15.32
C LEU A 55 -2.01 -18.82 16.56
N ALA A 56 -2.16 -18.26 17.76
CA ALA A 56 -1.87 -18.97 19.01
C ALA A 56 -2.83 -20.15 19.22
N ARG A 57 -4.12 -19.97 18.92
CA ARG A 57 -5.10 -21.07 18.93
C ARG A 57 -4.76 -22.15 17.91
N HIS A 58 -4.40 -21.76 16.69
CA HIS A 58 -3.96 -22.68 15.66
C HIS A 58 -2.75 -23.52 16.13
N MET A 59 -1.74 -22.87 16.69
CA MET A 59 -0.58 -23.56 17.27
C MET A 59 -0.96 -24.56 18.37
N GLY A 60 -1.86 -24.19 19.28
CA GLY A 60 -2.33 -25.08 20.35
C GLY A 60 -2.99 -26.35 19.83
N ARG A 61 -3.74 -26.26 18.74
CA ARG A 61 -4.40 -27.41 18.08
C ARG A 61 -3.40 -28.31 17.37
N ILE A 62 -2.41 -27.74 16.70
CA ILE A 62 -1.29 -28.49 16.13
C ILE A 62 -0.54 -29.27 17.23
N ALA A 63 -0.31 -28.65 18.39
CA ALA A 63 0.32 -29.31 19.53
C ALA A 63 -0.56 -30.42 20.14
N ALA A 64 -1.88 -30.31 20.02
CA ALA A 64 -2.84 -31.33 20.46
C ALA A 64 -3.02 -32.48 19.45
N GLY A 65 -2.47 -32.36 18.23
CA GLY A 65 -2.60 -33.36 17.17
C GLY A 65 -3.87 -33.23 16.33
N ASP A 66 -4.56 -32.09 16.40
CA ASP A 66 -5.73 -31.81 15.57
C ASP A 66 -5.34 -31.62 14.09
N ASP A 67 -6.32 -31.77 13.19
CA ASP A 67 -6.15 -31.48 11.77
C ASP A 67 -5.87 -29.98 11.53
N PRO A 68 -4.72 -29.61 10.89
CA PRO A 68 -4.37 -28.22 10.57
C PRO A 68 -5.40 -27.49 9.70
N GLU A 69 -6.20 -28.21 8.92
CA GLU A 69 -7.15 -27.61 7.97
C GLU A 69 -8.57 -27.52 8.54
N ALA A 70 -8.81 -28.11 9.72
CA ALA A 70 -10.11 -28.08 10.36
C ALA A 70 -10.53 -26.65 10.71
N ARG A 71 -11.74 -26.28 10.32
CA ARG A 71 -12.35 -25.01 10.72
C ARG A 71 -13.04 -25.17 12.06
N HIS A 72 -12.65 -24.33 13.01
CA HIS A 72 -13.22 -24.35 14.36
C HIS A 72 -14.22 -23.19 14.53
N PRO A 73 -15.51 -23.47 14.85
CA PRO A 73 -16.53 -22.43 15.02
C PRO A 73 -16.17 -21.37 16.07
N GLN A 74 -15.40 -21.75 17.09
CA GLN A 74 -14.93 -20.87 18.17
C GLN A 74 -14.03 -19.73 17.67
N ASP A 75 -13.49 -19.83 16.46
CA ASP A 75 -12.64 -18.81 15.84
C ASP A 75 -13.42 -17.83 14.98
N ALA A 76 -14.73 -18.04 14.78
CA ALA A 76 -15.54 -17.22 13.88
C ALA A 76 -15.44 -15.71 14.18
N VAL A 77 -15.48 -15.35 15.48
CA VAL A 77 -15.34 -13.95 15.92
C VAL A 77 -13.95 -13.38 15.59
N LEU A 78 -12.88 -14.12 15.88
CA LEU A 78 -11.50 -13.67 15.59
C LEU A 78 -11.27 -13.54 14.08
N ARG A 79 -11.80 -14.48 13.28
CA ARG A 79 -11.72 -14.42 11.82
C ARG A 79 -12.49 -13.23 11.26
N ALA A 80 -13.70 -12.95 11.77
CA ALA A 80 -14.47 -11.76 11.40
C ALA A 80 -13.69 -10.47 11.72
N SER A 81 -13.10 -10.38 12.92
CA SER A 81 -12.26 -9.24 13.31
C SER A 81 -11.02 -9.10 12.41
N CYS A 82 -10.38 -10.20 12.01
CA CYS A 82 -9.26 -10.17 11.05
C CYS A 82 -9.71 -9.62 9.69
N MET A 83 -10.83 -10.09 9.15
CA MET A 83 -11.36 -9.60 7.87
C MET A 83 -11.73 -8.12 7.92
N GLU A 84 -12.37 -7.68 9.00
CA GLU A 84 -12.72 -6.27 9.21
C GLU A 84 -11.48 -5.40 9.34
N ARG A 85 -10.44 -5.87 10.05
CA ARG A 85 -9.18 -5.15 10.17
C ARG A 85 -8.46 -5.06 8.83
N ILE A 86 -8.44 -6.12 8.02
CA ILE A 86 -7.93 -6.08 6.65
C ILE A 86 -8.69 -5.04 5.83
N ARG A 87 -10.04 -5.01 5.91
CA ARG A 87 -10.86 -4.03 5.20
C ARG A 87 -10.49 -2.60 5.60
N GLN A 88 -10.36 -2.33 6.90
CA GLN A 88 -9.94 -1.02 7.42
C GLN A 88 -8.54 -0.64 6.93
N LEU A 89 -7.57 -1.53 7.03
CA LEU A 89 -6.18 -1.26 6.63
C LEU A 89 -6.02 -1.09 5.12
N ARG A 90 -6.79 -1.84 4.31
CA ARG A 90 -6.83 -1.65 2.86
C ARG A 90 -7.58 -0.38 2.46
N SER A 91 -8.53 0.08 3.28
CA SER A 91 -9.22 1.37 3.07
C SER A 91 -8.40 2.57 3.53
N ALA A 92 -7.45 2.37 4.45
CA ALA A 92 -6.55 3.40 4.93
C ALA A 92 -5.42 3.66 3.91
N ASP A 93 -5.05 4.94 3.72
CA ASP A 93 -3.96 5.29 2.82
C ASP A 93 -2.59 4.93 3.41
N VAL A 94 -2.08 3.74 3.08
CA VAL A 94 -0.73 3.29 3.47
C VAL A 94 0.38 4.03 2.73
N LEU A 95 0.11 4.60 1.55
CA LEU A 95 1.18 5.06 0.67
C LEU A 95 2.01 6.18 1.31
N VAL A 96 1.33 7.22 1.80
CA VAL A 96 1.96 8.39 2.44
C VAL A 96 2.83 8.00 3.64
N PRO A 97 2.33 7.29 4.67
CA PRO A 97 3.15 6.91 5.82
C PRO A 97 4.28 5.95 5.44
N LEU A 98 4.06 5.02 4.51
CA LEU A 98 5.08 4.06 4.08
C LEU A 98 6.24 4.75 3.36
N VAL A 99 5.95 5.71 2.47
CA VAL A 99 6.99 6.49 1.78
C VAL A 99 7.74 7.40 2.75
N ARG A 100 7.05 8.08 3.68
CA ARG A 100 7.68 8.92 4.72
C ARG A 100 8.60 8.12 5.65
N ARG A 101 8.20 6.90 6.02
CA ARG A 101 9.06 5.96 6.76
C ARG A 101 10.26 5.55 5.93
N GLY A 102 10.09 5.40 4.62
CA GLY A 102 11.06 4.81 3.70
C GLY A 102 10.87 3.30 3.60
N VAL A 103 10.76 2.82 2.36
CA VAL A 103 10.42 1.42 2.03
C VAL A 103 11.61 0.48 2.18
N GLY A 104 12.82 0.94 1.87
CA GLY A 104 14.06 0.15 1.96
C GLY A 104 14.08 -1.07 1.03
N HIS A 105 14.84 -2.10 1.43
CA HIS A 105 15.07 -3.32 0.66
C HIS A 105 14.17 -4.50 1.05
N ASP A 106 13.30 -4.31 2.04
CA ASP A 106 12.39 -5.36 2.49
C ASP A 106 11.44 -5.76 1.35
N PRO A 107 11.52 -7.01 0.83
CA PRO A 107 10.69 -7.45 -0.29
C PRO A 107 9.18 -7.30 -0.03
N HIS A 108 8.77 -7.39 1.23
CA HIS A 108 7.37 -7.24 1.63
C HIS A 108 6.93 -5.77 1.58
N LEU A 109 7.69 -4.86 2.19
CA LEU A 109 7.38 -3.42 2.13
C LEU A 109 7.39 -2.91 0.69
N VAL A 110 8.30 -3.43 -0.15
CA VAL A 110 8.35 -3.13 -1.59
C VAL A 110 7.07 -3.60 -2.29
N ARG A 111 6.51 -4.76 -1.94
CA ARG A 111 5.24 -5.24 -2.51
C ARG A 111 4.07 -4.36 -2.08
N VAL A 112 3.95 -4.04 -0.80
CA VAL A 112 2.89 -3.17 -0.27
C VAL A 112 2.95 -1.80 -0.94
N TYR A 113 4.15 -1.22 -1.06
CA TYR A 113 4.37 0.03 -1.77
C TYR A 113 3.94 -0.05 -3.24
N LYS A 114 4.30 -1.11 -3.97
CA LYS A 114 3.90 -1.29 -5.38
C LYS A 114 2.38 -1.29 -5.54
N ASP A 115 1.68 -2.03 -4.69
CA ASP A 115 0.22 -2.15 -4.79
C ASP A 115 -0.47 -0.83 -4.42
N ALA A 116 -0.01 -0.17 -3.34
CA ALA A 116 -0.53 1.10 -2.90
C ALA A 116 -0.28 2.24 -3.92
N ALA A 117 0.93 2.33 -4.45
CA ALA A 117 1.30 3.31 -5.47
C ALA A 117 0.45 3.14 -6.74
N ARG A 118 0.30 1.91 -7.24
CA ARG A 118 -0.53 1.63 -8.42
C ARG A 118 -1.99 2.00 -8.19
N SER A 119 -2.55 1.58 -7.06
CA SER A 119 -3.94 1.91 -6.71
C SER A 119 -4.15 3.42 -6.67
N ARG A 120 -3.26 4.15 -5.99
CA ARG A 120 -3.37 5.60 -5.81
C ARG A 120 -3.19 6.38 -7.11
N LEU A 121 -2.24 5.99 -7.95
CA LEU A 121 -2.02 6.64 -9.25
C LEU A 121 -3.17 6.38 -10.23
N ARG A 122 -3.78 5.18 -10.21
CA ARG A 122 -5.00 4.90 -10.99
C ARG A 122 -6.18 5.73 -10.51
N ALA A 123 -6.37 5.83 -9.19
CA ALA A 123 -7.41 6.69 -8.63
C ALA A 123 -7.23 8.15 -9.04
N LEU A 124 -5.99 8.65 -9.05
CA LEU A 124 -5.68 10.00 -9.54
C LEU A 124 -5.99 10.17 -11.04
N ALA A 125 -5.62 9.20 -11.88
CA ALA A 125 -5.93 9.22 -13.31
C ALA A 125 -7.45 9.28 -13.54
N HIS A 126 -8.20 8.43 -12.84
CA HIS A 126 -9.67 8.39 -12.92
C HIS A 126 -10.29 9.71 -12.43
N GLU A 127 -9.81 10.26 -11.32
CA GLU A 127 -10.26 11.55 -10.81
C GLU A 127 -9.99 12.68 -11.80
N LEU A 128 -8.91 12.58 -12.58
CA LEU A 128 -8.55 13.53 -13.64
C LEU A 128 -9.36 13.32 -14.94
N GLY A 129 -10.11 12.23 -15.07
CA GLY A 129 -10.91 11.89 -16.26
C GLY A 129 -10.17 11.03 -17.28
N PHE A 130 -9.05 10.39 -16.91
CA PHE A 130 -8.32 9.44 -17.73
C PHE A 130 -8.70 8.01 -17.33
N TYR A 131 -9.19 7.25 -18.31
CA TYR A 131 -9.66 5.86 -18.16
C TYR A 131 -9.06 4.95 -19.24
N GLY A 132 -8.97 3.65 -18.95
CA GLY A 132 -8.48 2.64 -19.90
C GLY A 132 -7.17 3.03 -20.57
N GLU A 133 -7.13 2.97 -21.89
CA GLU A 133 -5.96 3.23 -22.75
C GLU A 133 -5.58 4.72 -22.88
N THR A 134 -6.16 5.63 -22.09
CA THR A 134 -5.83 7.07 -22.13
C THR A 134 -4.65 7.47 -21.23
N TYR A 135 -4.13 6.52 -20.45
CA TYR A 135 -2.92 6.69 -19.65
C TYR A 135 -2.09 5.41 -19.63
N ASP A 136 -0.78 5.56 -19.49
CA ASP A 136 0.14 4.47 -19.22
C ASP A 136 0.65 4.59 -17.78
N LEU A 137 0.60 3.49 -17.03
CA LEU A 137 1.18 3.39 -15.69
C LEU A 137 2.36 2.41 -15.72
N ARG A 138 3.58 2.94 -15.67
CA ARG A 138 4.82 2.18 -15.77
C ARG A 138 5.48 2.04 -14.40
N SER A 139 6.07 0.86 -14.16
CA SER A 139 7.02 0.65 -13.07
C SER A 139 8.41 0.76 -13.66
N LEU A 140 9.19 1.72 -13.20
CA LEU A 140 10.58 1.91 -13.60
C LEU A 140 11.48 1.32 -12.51
N ALA A 141 12.45 0.50 -12.92
CA ALA A 141 13.45 0.01 -11.98
C ALA A 141 14.17 1.23 -11.37
N ALA A 142 14.19 1.29 -10.04
CA ALA A 142 15.02 2.27 -9.35
C ALA A 142 16.46 1.78 -9.41
N GLY A 143 17.28 2.43 -10.26
CA GLY A 143 18.71 2.17 -10.48
C GLY A 143 19.30 0.96 -9.75
N SER A 144 20.12 1.22 -8.73
CA SER A 144 20.84 0.19 -7.96
C SER A 144 20.07 -0.36 -6.74
N ALA A 145 18.93 0.23 -6.35
CA ALA A 145 18.26 -0.16 -5.11
C ALA A 145 16.72 0.01 -5.14
N PRO A 146 15.95 -0.96 -4.60
CA PRO A 146 14.51 -0.84 -4.36
C PRO A 146 14.17 0.28 -3.35
N PRO A 147 12.92 0.79 -3.36
CA PRO A 147 11.73 0.37 -4.14
C PRO A 147 11.67 0.99 -5.57
N PRO A 148 10.87 0.45 -6.50
CA PRO A 148 10.77 0.99 -7.85
C PRO A 148 10.11 2.38 -7.89
N ARG A 149 10.36 3.11 -8.97
CA ARG A 149 9.65 4.34 -9.28
C ARG A 149 8.43 4.03 -10.12
N PHE A 150 7.39 4.85 -10.01
CA PHE A 150 6.22 4.76 -10.86
C PHE A 150 6.09 6.00 -11.73
N GLU A 151 5.68 5.81 -12.97
CA GLU A 151 5.37 6.91 -13.88
C GLU A 151 3.96 6.73 -14.44
N LEU A 152 3.12 7.73 -14.22
CA LEU A 152 1.83 7.91 -14.86
C LEU A 152 2.02 8.89 -16.03
N ALA A 153 1.88 8.39 -17.26
CA ALA A 153 2.03 9.18 -18.47
C ALA A 153 0.71 9.27 -19.23
N THR A 154 0.38 10.47 -19.70
CA THR A 154 -0.76 10.74 -20.57
C THR A 154 -0.31 11.62 -21.73
N ASP A 155 -1.20 11.90 -22.67
CA ASP A 155 -0.95 12.88 -23.75
C ASP A 155 -1.07 14.35 -23.29
N ARG A 156 -1.23 14.58 -21.97
CA ARG A 156 -1.44 15.92 -21.39
C ARG A 156 -0.48 16.24 -20.24
N PHE A 157 -0.08 15.23 -19.48
CA PHE A 157 0.81 15.36 -18.34
C PHE A 157 1.59 14.08 -18.08
N ARG A 158 2.67 14.23 -17.31
CA ARG A 158 3.39 13.14 -16.67
C ARG A 158 3.51 13.39 -15.19
N LEU A 159 3.46 12.30 -14.45
CA LEU A 159 3.71 12.28 -13.03
C LEU A 159 4.60 11.09 -12.70
N GLN A 160 5.66 11.34 -11.94
CA GLN A 160 6.54 10.35 -11.38
C GLN A 160 6.39 10.33 -9.87
N LEU A 161 6.25 9.13 -9.32
CA LEU A 161 6.39 8.83 -7.90
C LEU A 161 7.74 8.16 -7.68
N ASP A 162 8.59 8.84 -6.93
CA ASP A 162 9.93 8.43 -6.58
C ASP A 162 10.12 8.50 -5.05
N PRO A 163 10.07 7.37 -4.34
CA PRO A 163 10.20 7.33 -2.89
C PRO A 163 11.67 7.38 -2.42
N ASP A 164 12.64 7.64 -3.31
CA ASP A 164 14.05 7.71 -2.96
C ASP A 164 14.32 8.80 -1.90
N ARG A 165 15.01 8.40 -0.84
CA ARG A 165 15.37 9.27 0.29
C ARG A 165 16.41 10.33 -0.08
N MET A 166 17.02 10.29 -1.26
CA MET A 166 17.92 11.35 -1.72
C MET A 166 17.21 12.70 -1.89
N MET A 167 15.88 12.74 -2.03
CA MET A 167 15.11 13.98 -2.13
C MET A 167 13.84 13.99 -1.24
N PRO A 168 13.98 14.05 0.09
CA PRO A 168 12.84 14.11 0.99
C PRO A 168 11.95 15.34 0.69
N GLY A 169 10.64 15.14 0.68
CA GLY A 169 9.65 16.18 0.36
C GLY A 169 9.50 16.47 -1.14
N ARG A 170 10.09 15.65 -2.02
CA ARG A 170 10.02 15.77 -3.48
C ARG A 170 9.69 14.45 -4.16
N GLU A 171 8.95 13.60 -3.46
CA GLU A 171 8.66 12.23 -3.92
C GLU A 171 7.72 12.21 -5.11
N VAL A 172 6.93 13.27 -5.31
CA VAL A 172 6.01 13.38 -6.45
C VAL A 172 6.52 14.48 -7.37
N THR A 173 6.87 14.12 -8.60
CA THR A 173 7.27 15.07 -9.65
C THR A 173 6.25 15.04 -10.76
N TYR A 174 5.79 16.18 -11.25
CA TYR A 174 4.87 16.23 -12.39
C TYR A 174 5.17 17.39 -13.32
N MET A 175 4.70 17.26 -14.56
CA MET A 175 4.81 18.29 -15.58
C MET A 175 3.73 18.13 -16.65
N ARG A 176 3.53 19.17 -17.44
CA ARG A 176 2.73 19.09 -18.66
C ARG A 176 3.50 18.28 -19.71
N ALA A 177 2.79 17.47 -20.47
CA ALA A 177 3.36 16.67 -21.56
C ALA A 177 2.48 16.83 -22.80
N GLU A 178 3.12 16.85 -23.97
CA GLU A 178 2.42 16.93 -25.26
C GLU A 178 2.15 15.54 -25.87
N GLN A 179 2.93 14.54 -25.44
CA GLN A 179 2.82 13.16 -25.90
C GLN A 179 3.15 12.19 -24.76
N ARG A 180 2.44 11.05 -24.74
CA ARG A 180 2.65 9.99 -23.76
C ARG A 180 4.04 9.34 -23.79
N GLN A 181 4.67 9.27 -24.96
CA GLN A 181 5.96 8.58 -25.16
C GLN A 181 7.20 9.51 -25.30
N GLY A 182 7.03 10.83 -25.28
CA GLY A 182 8.14 11.81 -25.25
C GLY A 182 9.06 11.80 -24.01
N GLY A 183 9.96 12.78 -23.89
CA GLY A 183 10.83 12.96 -22.72
C GLY A 183 10.27 13.95 -21.67
N TRP A 184 11.05 14.19 -20.62
CA TRP A 184 10.80 15.26 -19.65
C TRP A 184 11.29 16.60 -20.23
N THR A 185 10.42 17.32 -20.94
CA THR A 185 10.76 18.58 -21.61
C THR A 185 9.93 19.74 -21.04
N GLY A 186 10.50 20.57 -20.17
CA GLY A 186 9.82 21.74 -19.60
C GLY A 186 10.04 21.95 -18.10
N SER A 187 9.24 22.86 -17.52
CA SER A 187 9.27 23.14 -16.08
C SER A 187 8.59 22.01 -15.31
N LEU A 188 9.36 21.33 -14.47
CA LEU A 188 8.88 20.27 -13.60
C LEU A 188 8.54 20.85 -12.22
N THR A 189 7.43 20.38 -11.64
CA THR A 189 7.06 20.69 -10.25
C THR A 189 7.32 19.47 -9.40
N ARG A 190 7.94 19.67 -8.23
CA ARG A 190 8.19 18.63 -7.23
C ARG A 190 7.46 18.96 -5.94
N VAL A 191 6.75 17.98 -5.40
CA VAL A 191 5.96 18.12 -4.17
C VAL A 191 6.13 16.89 -3.29
N GLU A 192 5.77 17.03 -2.02
CA GLU A 192 5.84 15.93 -1.06
C GLU A 192 4.78 14.86 -1.32
N ILE A 193 5.05 13.63 -0.88
CA ILE A 193 4.12 12.51 -0.99
C ILE A 193 2.73 12.76 -0.39
N GLY A 194 2.62 13.68 0.59
CA GLY A 194 1.38 14.04 1.26
C GLY A 194 0.25 14.46 0.32
N VAL A 195 0.57 14.96 -0.89
CA VAL A 195 -0.45 15.31 -1.90
C VAL A 195 -1.29 14.11 -2.34
N LEU A 196 -0.74 12.90 -2.30
CA LEU A 196 -1.48 11.68 -2.65
C LEU A 196 -2.45 11.22 -1.56
N GLY A 197 -2.41 11.83 -0.36
CA GLY A 197 -3.37 11.57 0.71
C GLY A 197 -4.80 12.04 0.42
N ASP A 198 -4.95 13.09 -0.40
CA ASP A 198 -6.23 13.65 -0.84
C ASP A 198 -6.23 13.81 -2.36
N ILE A 199 -6.69 12.75 -3.04
CA ILE A 199 -6.68 12.67 -4.50
C ILE A 199 -7.55 13.75 -5.15
N ALA A 200 -8.70 14.08 -4.57
CA ALA A 200 -9.59 15.10 -5.11
C ALA A 200 -8.98 16.50 -5.02
N LYS A 201 -8.31 16.82 -3.90
CA LYS A 201 -7.56 18.07 -3.77
C LYS A 201 -6.39 18.11 -4.74
N PHE A 202 -5.62 17.03 -4.85
CA PHE A 202 -4.46 17.01 -5.73
C PHE A 202 -4.84 17.08 -7.21
N ALA A 203 -5.89 16.39 -7.65
CA ALA A 203 -6.41 16.49 -9.01
C ALA A 203 -6.84 17.93 -9.37
N ARG A 204 -7.48 18.66 -8.44
CA ARG A 204 -7.79 20.10 -8.64
C ARG A 204 -6.53 20.94 -8.82
N THR A 205 -5.49 20.69 -8.03
CA THR A 205 -4.18 21.36 -8.18
C THR A 205 -3.55 21.08 -9.54
N LEU A 206 -3.49 19.81 -9.96
CA LEU A 206 -2.93 19.42 -11.26
C LEU A 206 -3.69 20.04 -12.42
N ARG A 207 -5.04 20.07 -12.38
CA ARG A 207 -5.84 20.73 -13.41
C ARG A 207 -5.49 22.20 -13.57
N ARG A 208 -5.37 22.91 -12.44
CA ARG A 208 -5.05 24.35 -12.43
C ARG A 208 -3.64 24.61 -12.94
N GLU A 209 -2.65 23.87 -12.45
CA GLU A 209 -1.23 24.14 -12.74
C GLU A 209 -0.80 23.65 -14.12
N LEU A 210 -1.39 22.56 -14.60
CA LEU A 210 -1.06 21.99 -15.91
C LEU A 210 -2.04 22.42 -17.01
N HIS A 211 -3.00 23.28 -16.69
CA HIS A 211 -4.07 23.74 -17.58
C HIS A 211 -4.81 22.57 -18.27
N LEU A 212 -5.18 21.56 -17.47
CA LEU A 212 -5.92 20.39 -17.97
C LEU A 212 -7.41 20.73 -18.09
N ALA A 213 -8.07 20.16 -19.10
CA ALA A 213 -9.51 20.30 -19.26
C ALA A 213 -10.27 19.68 -18.07
N ALA A 214 -11.44 20.23 -17.76
CA ALA A 214 -12.36 19.61 -16.83
C ALA A 214 -12.76 18.20 -17.34
N PRO A 215 -13.00 17.24 -16.44
CA PRO A 215 -13.43 15.91 -16.87
C PRO A 215 -14.79 16.08 -17.56
N ALA A 216 -14.99 15.43 -18.71
CA ALA A 216 -16.31 15.39 -19.32
C ALA A 216 -17.30 14.79 -18.30
N PRO A 217 -18.50 15.37 -18.11
CA PRO A 217 -19.48 14.79 -17.21
C PRO A 217 -19.75 13.35 -17.66
N THR A 218 -19.58 12.40 -16.76
CA THR A 218 -19.97 11.01 -17.00
C THR A 218 -21.49 11.00 -17.14
N THR A 219 -21.98 11.04 -18.37
CA THR A 219 -23.38 10.75 -18.67
C THR A 219 -23.57 9.27 -18.38
N ALA A 220 -24.01 8.95 -17.17
CA ALA A 220 -24.53 7.63 -16.84
C ALA A 220 -25.80 7.43 -17.70
N LEU A 221 -25.72 6.47 -18.63
CA LEU A 221 -26.88 5.89 -19.30
C LEU A 221 -27.37 4.68 -18.50
#